data_AF-A0A2P6JNL4-F1
#
_entry.id   AF-A0A2P6JNL4-F1
#
_cell.length_a   1.000
_cell.length_b   1.000
_cell.length_c   1.000
_cell.angle_alpha   90.00
_cell.angle_beta   90.00
_cell.angle_gamma   90.00
#
_symmetry.space_group_name_H-M   'P 1'
#
loop_
_entity.id
_entity.type
_entity.pdbx_description
1 polymer ?
#
loop_
_entity_poly.entity_id
_entity_poly.type
_entity_poly.pdbx_seq_one_letter_code
_entity_poly.pdbx_strand_id
1 'polypeptide(L)'
;MMLQNMRDKAQSWVAKVIVGVIVLIFALTGWESISRFTSNDQKAAEVNGTVISTAELEQAVSQQRRQLTQQLQQMGEQFDPDMIDDQLLRDSVLQGLIERAVLLEGAKDAKLRISEQMIDQMLLNTPDFQVNGQFDANRFDVVIRNMGMSSRMAFRELVRQELMLAQLRNAYQASSFATPAERQMLARLESQSRDFAVVEFDLVTDAVQVSDEQVEQYYNDNQADFLSPEQVVLETLTLSRSDFFEEASVDETALAALYQREVGNLAEQRRAAHILFEVDGDNEAATLEQAEAVKARLDAGEDFATLAKELSQDTGTVNRGGDLGYIEHDSFDPDFEAALFALQENEVSAPVRTGYGYHLIKLTDLRSADVPSLESMRPTLERELKNEQVARRFVEVSQELANLAYEAEDLAEPARVLNVEIETHGPLERSGGEGITANPKVMAAAFAEDVLLDRRNSPLIELDADTVAVVRVKEHLTPEQRPLEQVKAEIADLLQFRQAARQADEQAQELITKLQQGELQVEALAEQLGHQWQTYEAISRSDQDVPQSLLRNVFAMPKPDDAPVYGHFRQPDGSQWIVELRGVSTPDEALTEADAPMYGNYIAGQTGEQDFSAVRQALQESADIERF
;
A
#
# COMPACT_ATOMS: atom_id res chain seq x y z
N MET A 1 -2.39 69.78 35.46
CA MET A 1 -3.82 70.14 35.37
C MET A 1 -4.63 69.28 34.40
N MET A 2 -4.09 68.80 33.27
CA MET A 2 -4.89 68.04 32.28
C MET A 2 -5.33 66.63 32.76
N LEU A 3 -4.46 65.89 33.47
CA LEU A 3 -4.77 64.55 34.00
C LEU A 3 -5.72 64.57 35.21
N GLN A 4 -5.72 65.64 36.01
CA GLN A 4 -6.68 65.84 37.10
C GLN A 4 -8.10 66.11 36.56
N ASN A 5 -8.22 66.91 35.50
CA ASN A 5 -9.52 67.15 34.85
C ASN A 5 -10.10 65.90 34.17
N MET A 6 -9.28 64.94 33.72
CA MET A 6 -9.76 63.63 33.24
C MET A 6 -10.20 62.72 34.39
N ARG A 7 -9.49 62.75 35.52
CA ARG A 7 -9.87 61.99 36.72
C ARG A 7 -11.18 62.50 37.36
N ASP A 8 -11.36 63.82 37.39
CA ASP A 8 -12.56 64.45 37.97
C ASP A 8 -13.79 64.29 37.06
N LYS A 9 -13.62 64.23 35.73
CA LYS A 9 -14.72 63.86 34.80
C LYS A 9 -15.09 62.38 34.87
N ALA A 10 -14.14 61.47 35.11
CA ALA A 10 -14.40 60.05 35.31
C ALA A 10 -15.13 59.76 36.64
N GLN A 11 -15.00 60.64 37.64
CA GLN A 11 -15.75 60.53 38.91
C GLN A 11 -17.12 61.23 38.88
N SER A 12 -17.48 61.91 37.80
CA SER A 12 -18.80 62.56 37.70
C SER A 12 -19.91 61.51 37.74
N TRP A 13 -21.02 61.83 38.41
CA TRP A 13 -22.13 60.89 38.55
C TRP A 13 -22.69 60.43 37.20
N VAL A 14 -22.59 61.28 36.16
CA VAL A 14 -22.98 60.97 34.79
C VAL A 14 -22.13 59.86 34.18
N ALA A 15 -20.81 59.85 34.44
CA ALA A 15 -19.92 58.79 33.97
C ALA A 15 -20.22 57.44 34.63
N LYS A 16 -20.59 57.45 35.92
CA LYS A 16 -21.01 56.23 36.64
C LYS A 16 -22.35 55.68 36.13
N VAL A 17 -23.28 56.55 35.74
CA VAL A 17 -24.55 56.13 35.12
C VAL A 17 -24.32 55.54 33.73
N ILE A 18 -23.46 56.14 32.91
CA ILE A 18 -23.13 55.62 31.57
C ILE A 18 -22.43 54.25 31.67
N VAL A 19 -21.43 54.12 32.54
CA VAL A 19 -20.76 52.83 32.77
C VAL A 19 -21.73 51.81 33.35
N GLY A 20 -22.62 52.21 34.27
CA GLY A 20 -23.68 51.35 34.79
C GLY A 20 -24.63 50.85 33.71
N VAL A 21 -25.04 51.70 32.76
CA VAL A 21 -25.90 51.32 31.63
C VAL A 21 -25.15 50.42 30.64
N ILE A 22 -23.87 50.68 30.37
CA ILE A 22 -23.04 49.81 29.52
C ILE A 22 -22.89 48.43 30.17
N VAL A 23 -22.59 48.37 31.46
CA VAL A 23 -22.48 47.10 32.21
C VAL A 23 -23.83 46.38 32.27
N LEU A 24 -24.95 47.11 32.42
CA LEU A 24 -26.29 46.53 32.41
C LEU A 24 -26.68 45.99 31.02
N ILE A 25 -26.31 46.68 29.94
CA ILE A 25 -26.50 46.20 28.56
C ILE A 25 -25.62 44.97 28.33
N PHE A 26 -24.34 44.99 28.72
CA PHE A 26 -23.47 43.82 28.64
C PHE A 26 -23.95 42.64 29.50
N ALA A 27 -24.59 42.89 30.65
CA ALA A 27 -25.18 41.85 31.49
C ALA A 27 -26.50 41.29 30.92
N LEU A 28 -27.28 42.11 30.21
CA LEU A 28 -28.57 41.72 29.62
C LEU A 28 -28.45 41.15 28.19
N THR A 29 -27.38 41.46 27.46
CA THR A 29 -27.19 41.02 26.06
C THR A 29 -25.88 40.28 25.78
N GLY A 30 -24.89 40.34 26.69
CA GLY A 30 -23.49 39.98 26.39
C GLY A 30 -22.99 38.62 26.86
N TRP A 31 -23.78 37.83 27.59
CA TRP A 31 -23.38 36.46 27.99
C TRP A 31 -23.76 35.39 26.95
N GLU A 32 -24.85 35.57 26.20
CA GLU A 32 -25.30 34.61 25.16
C GLU A 32 -24.71 34.85 23.76
N SER A 33 -24.05 35.98 23.51
CA SER A 33 -23.41 36.27 22.21
C SER A 33 -21.91 35.96 22.18
N ILE A 34 -21.25 35.90 23.34
CA ILE A 34 -19.81 35.58 23.45
C ILE A 34 -19.55 34.07 23.42
N SER A 35 -20.55 33.23 23.74
CA SER A 35 -20.47 31.79 23.49
C SER A 35 -20.57 31.40 22.01
N ARG A 36 -21.03 32.31 21.13
CA ARG A 36 -21.16 32.08 19.68
C ARG A 36 -19.95 32.51 18.85
N PHE A 37 -18.91 33.10 19.46
CA PHE A 37 -17.83 33.74 18.71
C PHE A 37 -16.44 33.09 18.88
N THR A 38 -16.31 32.00 19.64
CA THR A 38 -15.00 31.35 19.89
C THR A 38 -14.91 29.87 19.53
N SER A 39 -15.94 29.27 18.91
CA SER A 39 -15.84 27.93 18.32
C SER A 39 -16.69 27.90 17.06
N ASN A 40 -16.06 28.16 15.92
CA ASN A 40 -16.61 27.82 14.61
C ASN A 40 -16.47 26.30 14.41
N ASP A 41 -17.00 25.50 15.32
CA ASP A 41 -17.16 24.07 15.11
C ASP A 41 -18.39 23.92 14.23
N GLN A 42 -18.17 23.99 12.92
CA GLN A 42 -19.16 23.47 11.98
C GLN A 42 -19.40 22.01 12.39
N LYS A 43 -20.65 21.69 12.72
CA LYS A 43 -21.05 20.34 13.07
C LYS A 43 -21.17 19.55 11.78
N ALA A 44 -20.63 18.33 11.74
CA ALA A 44 -20.94 17.37 10.68
C ALA A 44 -22.11 16.47 11.10
N ALA A 45 -22.13 16.06 12.38
CA ALA A 45 -23.24 15.36 13.00
C ALA A 45 -23.26 15.58 14.52
N GLU A 46 -24.36 15.21 15.16
CA GLU A 46 -24.52 15.17 16.61
C GLU A 46 -25.23 13.88 17.01
N VAL A 47 -24.71 13.20 18.04
CA VAL A 47 -25.21 11.92 18.55
C VAL A 47 -25.48 12.07 20.04
N ASN A 48 -26.76 12.10 20.44
CA ASN A 48 -27.21 12.30 21.84
C ASN A 48 -26.48 13.46 22.55
N GLY A 49 -26.26 14.58 21.86
CA GLY A 49 -25.54 15.74 22.40
C GLY A 49 -24.02 15.71 22.24
N THR A 50 -23.44 14.61 21.72
CA THR A 50 -22.02 14.51 21.37
C THR A 50 -21.81 15.00 19.94
N VAL A 51 -21.06 16.10 19.77
CA VAL A 51 -20.79 16.70 18.47
C VAL A 51 -19.64 15.99 17.76
N ILE A 52 -19.87 15.61 16.49
CA ILE A 52 -18.84 15.24 15.53
C ILE A 52 -18.55 16.49 14.68
N SER A 53 -17.34 17.02 14.81
CA SER A 53 -16.95 18.25 14.11
C SER A 53 -16.63 18.01 12.63
N THR A 54 -16.76 19.02 11.78
CA THR A 54 -16.28 18.93 10.39
C THR A 54 -14.78 18.67 10.34
N ALA A 55 -13.98 19.25 11.24
CA ALA A 55 -12.54 19.01 11.30
C ALA A 55 -12.22 17.53 11.55
N GLU A 56 -12.97 16.87 12.44
CA GLU A 56 -12.84 15.43 12.70
C GLU A 56 -13.22 14.60 11.47
N LEU A 57 -14.32 14.95 10.79
CA LEU A 57 -14.73 14.31 9.54
C LEU A 57 -13.65 14.44 8.46
N GLU A 58 -13.14 15.65 8.20
CA GLU A 58 -12.11 15.88 7.17
C GLU A 58 -10.81 15.11 7.48
N GLN A 59 -10.42 15.04 8.75
CA GLN A 59 -9.26 14.28 9.18
C GLN A 59 -9.47 12.78 8.94
N ALA A 60 -10.64 12.24 9.28
CA ALA A 60 -10.98 10.84 9.08
C ALA A 60 -11.09 10.48 7.59
N VAL A 61 -11.69 11.35 6.77
CA VAL A 61 -11.75 11.19 5.30
C VAL A 61 -10.35 11.15 4.70
N SER A 62 -9.50 12.08 5.11
CA SER A 62 -8.10 12.13 4.66
C SER A 62 -7.32 10.87 5.03
N GLN A 63 -7.57 10.30 6.22
CA GLN A 63 -6.96 9.04 6.66
C GLN A 63 -7.45 7.85 5.85
N GLN A 64 -8.77 7.71 5.69
CA GLN A 64 -9.39 6.62 4.94
C GLN A 64 -8.95 6.65 3.47
N ARG A 65 -8.88 7.84 2.86
CA ARG A 65 -8.37 8.02 1.49
C ARG A 65 -6.96 7.48 1.36
N ARG A 66 -6.03 7.87 2.24
CA ARG A 66 -4.64 7.39 2.21
C ARG A 66 -4.57 5.87 2.34
N GLN A 67 -5.39 5.27 3.20
CA GLN A 67 -5.43 3.82 3.36
C GLN A 67 -5.93 3.11 2.10
N LEU A 68 -7.01 3.62 1.48
CA LEU A 68 -7.52 3.08 0.22
C LEU A 68 -6.48 3.21 -0.89
N THR A 69 -5.85 4.37 -1.05
CA THR A 69 -4.79 4.57 -2.04
C THR A 69 -3.63 3.60 -1.83
N GLN A 70 -3.17 3.38 -0.59
CA GLN A 70 -2.10 2.42 -0.28
C GLN A 70 -2.50 0.97 -0.56
N GLN A 71 -3.72 0.56 -0.21
CA GLN A 71 -4.22 -0.79 -0.49
C GLN A 71 -4.31 -1.04 -2.00
N LEU A 72 -4.77 -0.04 -2.75
CA LEU A 72 -4.96 -0.15 -4.19
C LEU A 72 -3.61 -0.16 -4.93
N GLN A 73 -2.63 0.59 -4.44
CA GLN A 73 -1.24 0.51 -4.92
C GLN A 73 -0.63 -0.89 -4.72
N GLN A 74 -1.02 -1.63 -3.67
CA GLN A 74 -0.55 -3.02 -3.46
C GLN A 74 -1.21 -4.03 -4.39
N MET A 75 -2.39 -3.72 -4.96
CA MET A 75 -3.11 -4.58 -5.89
C MET A 75 -2.67 -4.41 -7.35
N GLY A 76 -1.81 -3.41 -7.65
CA GLY A 76 -1.17 -3.22 -8.96
C GLY A 76 -1.02 -1.74 -9.36
N GLU A 77 -0.20 -1.47 -10.39
CA GLU A 77 0.13 -0.12 -10.91
C GLU A 77 -0.98 0.54 -11.76
N GLN A 78 -2.24 0.07 -11.67
CA GLN A 78 -3.34 0.44 -12.58
C GLN A 78 -4.54 1.10 -11.88
N PHE A 79 -4.37 1.70 -10.70
CA PHE A 79 -5.46 2.38 -10.00
C PHE A 79 -5.41 3.90 -10.20
N ASP A 80 -6.51 4.48 -10.68
CA ASP A 80 -6.73 5.92 -10.77
C ASP A 80 -7.30 6.46 -9.43
N PRO A 81 -6.60 7.38 -8.74
CA PRO A 81 -7.11 8.03 -7.54
C PRO A 81 -8.49 8.69 -7.70
N ASP A 82 -8.85 9.12 -8.91
CA ASP A 82 -10.12 9.80 -9.20
C ASP A 82 -11.32 8.83 -9.27
N MET A 83 -11.08 7.51 -9.23
CA MET A 83 -12.15 6.51 -9.03
C MET A 83 -12.76 6.53 -7.62
N ILE A 84 -12.10 7.20 -6.66
CA ILE A 84 -12.64 7.34 -5.31
C ILE A 84 -13.69 8.46 -5.35
N ASP A 85 -14.96 8.08 -5.38
CA ASP A 85 -16.06 9.04 -5.21
C ASP A 85 -15.96 9.68 -3.82
N ASP A 86 -15.57 10.95 -3.82
CA ASP A 86 -15.31 11.73 -2.61
C ASP A 86 -16.56 11.93 -1.74
N GLN A 87 -17.74 11.97 -2.35
CA GLN A 87 -18.99 12.11 -1.62
C GLN A 87 -19.36 10.79 -0.95
N LEU A 88 -19.29 9.67 -1.67
CA LEU A 88 -19.53 8.34 -1.10
C LEU A 88 -18.52 8.02 0.01
N LEU A 89 -17.25 8.38 -0.17
CA LEU A 89 -16.22 8.24 0.85
C LEU A 89 -16.56 9.06 2.09
N ARG A 90 -16.93 10.33 1.91
CA ARG A 90 -17.30 11.23 3.01
C ARG A 90 -18.51 10.71 3.78
N ASP A 91 -19.55 10.27 3.08
CA ASP A 91 -20.77 9.73 3.68
C ASP A 91 -20.50 8.44 4.47
N SER A 92 -19.67 7.55 3.92
CA SER A 92 -19.23 6.32 4.59
C SER A 92 -18.43 6.61 5.86
N VAL A 93 -17.50 7.56 5.82
CA VAL A 93 -16.70 7.97 7.00
C VAL A 93 -17.57 8.65 8.05
N LEU A 94 -18.48 9.55 7.66
CA LEU A 94 -19.40 10.19 8.60
C LEU A 94 -20.29 9.16 9.29
N GLN A 95 -20.83 8.20 8.54
CA GLN A 95 -21.60 7.09 9.10
C GLN A 95 -20.78 6.29 10.11
N GLY A 96 -19.51 5.98 9.81
CA GLY A 96 -18.60 5.31 10.73
C GLY A 96 -18.33 6.11 12.02
N LEU A 97 -18.18 7.43 11.93
CA LEU A 97 -18.01 8.30 13.10
C LEU A 97 -19.27 8.34 13.96
N ILE A 98 -20.46 8.39 13.35
CA ILE A 98 -21.75 8.32 14.05
C ILE A 98 -21.88 6.99 14.79
N GLU A 99 -21.65 5.86 14.12
CA GLU A 99 -21.71 4.53 14.73
C GLU A 99 -20.73 4.39 15.89
N ARG A 100 -19.51 4.89 15.73
CA ARG A 100 -18.50 4.93 16.80
C ARG A 100 -19.00 5.74 18.00
N ALA A 101 -19.56 6.93 17.78
CA ALA A 101 -20.07 7.79 18.84
C ALA A 101 -21.21 7.11 19.62
N VAL A 102 -22.17 6.51 18.90
CA VAL A 102 -23.27 5.72 19.48
C VAL A 102 -22.75 4.60 20.37
N LEU A 103 -21.77 3.81 19.88
CA LEU A 103 -21.20 2.70 20.64
C LEU A 103 -20.40 3.17 21.86
N LEU A 104 -19.66 4.28 21.75
CA LEU A 104 -18.92 4.86 22.87
C LEU A 104 -19.86 5.34 23.97
N GLU A 105 -21.00 5.90 23.61
CA GLU A 105 -22.04 6.26 24.56
C GLU A 105 -22.65 5.03 25.21
N GLY A 106 -23.02 4.01 24.42
CA GLY A 106 -23.50 2.73 24.95
C GLY A 106 -22.52 2.11 25.96
N ALA A 107 -21.20 2.16 25.67
CA ALA A 107 -20.17 1.72 26.60
C ALA A 107 -20.13 2.55 27.89
N LYS A 108 -20.27 3.88 27.79
CA LYS A 108 -20.34 4.78 28.96
C LYS A 108 -21.60 4.54 29.80
N ASP A 109 -22.73 4.26 29.16
CA ASP A 109 -24.00 3.96 29.82
C ASP A 109 -23.96 2.63 30.55
N ALA A 110 -23.34 1.62 29.95
CA ALA A 110 -22.97 0.36 30.59
C ALA A 110 -21.90 0.51 31.69
N LYS A 111 -21.45 1.74 31.96
CA LYS A 111 -20.44 2.09 32.98
C LYS A 111 -19.08 1.41 32.76
N LEU A 112 -18.77 1.04 31.51
CA LEU A 112 -17.45 0.56 31.13
C LEU A 112 -16.44 1.70 31.22
N ARG A 113 -15.26 1.39 31.75
CA ARG A 113 -14.16 2.35 31.93
C ARG A 113 -12.83 1.65 31.79
N ILE A 114 -11.86 2.38 31.24
CA ILE A 114 -10.46 1.97 31.14
C ILE A 114 -9.64 2.80 32.12
N SER A 115 -8.85 2.14 32.96
CA SER A 115 -8.00 2.81 33.94
C SER A 115 -6.76 3.42 33.27
N GLU A 116 -6.23 4.51 33.82
CA GLU A 116 -4.96 5.09 33.35
C GLU A 116 -3.82 4.07 33.41
N GLN A 117 -3.80 3.24 34.45
CA GLN A 117 -2.78 2.20 34.62
C GLN A 117 -2.80 1.16 33.49
N MET A 118 -3.98 0.81 32.97
CA MET A 118 -4.09 -0.12 31.84
C MET A 118 -3.49 0.51 30.57
N ILE A 119 -3.76 1.79 30.33
CA ILE A 119 -3.18 2.54 29.20
C ILE A 119 -1.66 2.63 29.38
N ASP A 120 -1.18 2.97 30.57
CA ASP A 120 0.27 3.04 30.86
C ASP A 120 0.96 1.70 30.62
N GLN A 121 0.38 0.60 31.11
CA GLN A 121 0.93 -0.74 30.92
C GLN A 121 0.93 -1.15 29.44
N MET A 122 -0.11 -0.81 28.68
CA MET A 122 -0.16 -1.05 27.24
C MET A 122 0.93 -0.28 26.51
N LEU A 123 1.10 1.02 26.80
CA LEU A 123 2.16 1.84 26.21
C LEU A 123 3.56 1.29 26.53
N LEU A 124 3.81 0.92 27.79
CA LEU A 124 5.10 0.37 28.22
C LEU A 124 5.43 -0.95 27.51
N ASN A 125 4.43 -1.77 27.20
CA ASN A 125 4.61 -3.09 26.57
C ASN A 125 4.53 -3.08 25.03
N THR A 126 4.26 -1.93 24.41
CA THR A 126 4.16 -1.83 22.95
C THR A 126 5.57 -1.74 22.34
N PRO A 127 6.03 -2.73 21.54
CA PRO A 127 7.41 -2.78 21.03
C PRO A 127 7.80 -1.55 20.20
N ASP A 128 6.86 -0.97 19.44
CA ASP A 128 7.13 0.20 18.61
C ASP A 128 7.50 1.46 19.40
N PHE A 129 7.13 1.50 20.68
CA PHE A 129 7.46 2.58 21.61
C PHE A 129 8.73 2.29 22.42
N GLN A 130 9.43 1.18 22.14
CA GLN A 130 10.60 0.75 22.89
C GLN A 130 11.90 0.96 22.10
N VAL A 131 12.99 1.21 22.83
CA VAL A 131 14.37 1.15 22.36
C VAL A 131 15.12 0.18 23.28
N ASN A 132 15.77 -0.84 22.72
CA ASN A 132 16.41 -1.93 23.48
C ASN A 132 15.46 -2.62 24.49
N GLY A 133 14.18 -2.76 24.14
CA GLY A 133 13.16 -3.40 24.98
C GLY A 133 12.64 -2.56 26.15
N GLN A 134 12.97 -1.27 26.22
CA GLN A 134 12.47 -0.34 27.23
C GLN A 134 11.73 0.82 26.57
N PHE A 135 10.64 1.28 27.17
CA PHE A 135 9.87 2.41 26.66
C PHE A 135 10.75 3.67 26.51
N ASP A 136 10.69 4.29 25.33
CA ASP A 136 11.39 5.52 25.01
C ASP A 136 10.40 6.62 24.59
N ALA A 137 10.43 7.74 25.30
CA ALA A 137 9.49 8.83 25.12
C ALA A 137 9.66 9.56 23.77
N ASN A 138 10.88 9.62 23.23
CA ASN A 138 11.15 10.24 21.94
C ASN A 138 10.66 9.34 20.81
N ARG A 139 10.90 8.03 20.93
CA ARG A 139 10.38 7.02 20.00
C ARG A 139 8.85 7.08 19.95
N PHE A 140 8.20 7.14 21.12
CA PHE A 140 6.75 7.31 21.22
C PHE A 140 6.26 8.57 20.48
N ASP A 141 6.91 9.72 20.70
CA ASP A 141 6.56 10.97 20.01
C ASP A 141 6.73 10.89 18.49
N VAL A 142 7.77 10.22 18.01
CA VAL A 142 8.00 10.00 16.58
C VAL A 142 6.86 9.16 15.99
N VAL A 143 6.49 8.05 16.65
CA VAL A 143 5.44 7.17 16.14
C VAL A 143 4.09 7.88 16.06
N ILE A 144 3.66 8.59 17.12
CA ILE A 144 2.35 9.27 17.09
C ILE A 144 2.30 10.44 16.10
N ARG A 145 3.43 11.13 15.84
CA ARG A 145 3.50 12.16 14.79
C ARG A 145 3.39 11.55 13.40
N ASN A 146 4.01 10.40 13.17
CA ASN A 146 3.88 9.67 11.89
C ASN A 146 2.45 9.18 11.65
N MET A 147 1.69 8.93 12.72
CA MET A 147 0.25 8.63 12.66
C MET A 147 -0.63 9.88 12.47
N GLY A 148 -0.05 11.08 12.40
CA GLY A 148 -0.77 12.35 12.22
C GLY A 148 -1.46 12.86 13.49
N MET A 149 -1.06 12.41 14.67
CA MET A 149 -1.65 12.87 15.94
C MET A 149 -0.92 14.08 16.51
N SER A 150 -1.70 15.00 17.08
CA SER A 150 -1.23 16.30 17.59
C SER A 150 -0.61 16.25 18.99
N SER A 151 -0.94 15.24 19.81
CA SER A 151 -0.41 15.13 21.17
C SER A 151 -0.49 13.71 21.75
N ARG A 152 0.34 13.44 22.76
CA ARG A 152 0.27 12.21 23.58
C ARG A 152 -1.10 12.02 24.24
N MET A 153 -1.74 13.12 24.66
CA MET A 153 -3.06 13.08 25.29
C MET A 153 -4.14 12.65 24.30
N ALA A 154 -4.10 13.16 23.06
CA ALA A 154 -5.01 12.74 22.00
C ALA A 154 -4.85 11.25 21.70
N PHE A 155 -3.62 10.73 21.65
CA PHE A 155 -3.40 9.30 21.48
C PHE A 155 -3.95 8.48 22.65
N ARG A 156 -3.72 8.90 23.90
CA ARG A 156 -4.25 8.20 25.07
C ARG A 156 -5.77 8.18 25.09
N GLU A 157 -6.43 9.26 24.69
CA GLU A 157 -7.89 9.31 24.56
C GLU A 157 -8.38 8.37 23.45
N LEU A 158 -7.72 8.36 22.28
CA LEU A 158 -8.02 7.41 21.21
C LEU A 158 -7.93 5.97 21.72
N VAL A 159 -6.81 5.60 22.35
CA VAL A 159 -6.60 4.26 22.93
C VAL A 159 -7.65 3.93 23.98
N ARG A 160 -8.00 4.89 24.85
CA ARG A 160 -9.06 4.72 25.85
C ARG A 160 -10.39 4.35 25.19
N GLN A 161 -10.78 5.08 24.14
CA GLN A 161 -12.00 4.84 23.39
C GLN A 161 -11.98 3.48 22.68
N GLU A 162 -10.87 3.13 22.01
CA GLU A 162 -10.72 1.81 21.38
C GLU A 162 -10.87 0.67 22.38
N LEU A 163 -10.21 0.79 23.53
CA LEU A 163 -10.29 -0.22 24.58
C LEU A 163 -11.69 -0.32 25.18
N MET A 164 -12.42 0.79 25.33
CA MET A 164 -13.81 0.78 25.76
C MET A 164 -14.73 0.07 24.76
N LEU A 165 -14.58 0.36 23.46
CA LEU A 165 -15.33 -0.30 22.39
C LEU A 165 -15.00 -1.78 22.30
N ALA A 166 -13.71 -2.14 22.38
CA ALA A 166 -13.26 -3.52 22.43
C ALA A 166 -13.80 -4.25 23.66
N GLN A 167 -13.80 -3.60 24.83
CA GLN A 167 -14.36 -4.18 26.05
C GLN A 167 -15.87 -4.42 25.91
N LEU A 168 -16.61 -3.47 25.32
CA LEU A 168 -18.04 -3.63 25.04
C LEU A 168 -18.28 -4.84 24.14
N ARG A 169 -17.59 -4.94 23.00
CA ARG A 169 -17.69 -6.08 22.07
C ARG A 169 -17.33 -7.40 22.75
N ASN A 170 -16.20 -7.42 23.44
CA ASN A 170 -15.70 -8.61 24.13
C ASN A 170 -16.64 -9.07 25.25
N ALA A 171 -17.39 -8.18 25.88
CA ALA A 171 -18.37 -8.55 26.89
C ALA A 171 -19.45 -9.48 26.30
N TYR A 172 -19.96 -9.15 25.10
CA TYR A 172 -20.93 -9.98 24.41
C TYR A 172 -20.30 -11.28 23.92
N GLN A 173 -19.16 -11.20 23.23
CA GLN A 173 -18.45 -12.39 22.72
C GLN A 173 -18.05 -13.37 23.82
N ALA A 174 -17.58 -12.89 24.98
CA ALA A 174 -17.15 -13.75 26.09
C ALA A 174 -18.31 -14.26 26.95
N SER A 175 -19.48 -13.61 26.92
CA SER A 175 -20.68 -14.07 27.63
C SER A 175 -21.51 -15.07 26.81
N SER A 176 -21.26 -15.12 25.50
CA SER A 176 -21.83 -16.11 24.60
C SER A 176 -21.29 -17.51 24.92
N PHE A 177 -22.13 -18.52 24.76
CA PHE A 177 -21.78 -19.91 24.99
C PHE A 177 -22.48 -20.81 23.98
N ALA A 178 -21.87 -21.95 23.71
CA ALA A 178 -22.49 -23.00 22.92
C ALA A 178 -23.06 -24.07 23.86
N THR A 179 -24.32 -24.43 23.69
CA THR A 179 -24.90 -25.57 24.39
C THR A 179 -24.29 -26.88 23.87
N PRO A 180 -24.28 -27.96 24.68
CA PRO A 180 -23.87 -29.27 24.20
C PRO A 180 -24.65 -29.73 22.96
N ALA A 181 -25.95 -29.39 22.87
CA ALA A 181 -26.79 -29.75 21.73
C ALA A 181 -26.36 -29.05 20.44
N GLU A 182 -26.04 -27.75 20.49
CA GLU A 182 -25.57 -26.99 19.32
C GLU A 182 -24.20 -27.49 18.84
N ARG A 183 -23.27 -27.76 19.77
CA ARG A 183 -21.95 -28.33 19.42
C ARG A 183 -22.09 -29.69 18.74
N GLN A 184 -22.95 -30.56 19.28
CA GLN A 184 -23.23 -31.86 18.66
C GLN A 184 -23.93 -31.72 17.32
N MET A 185 -24.82 -30.74 17.16
CA MET A 185 -25.49 -30.49 15.88
C MET A 185 -24.48 -30.06 14.81
N LEU A 186 -23.62 -29.09 15.13
CA LEU A 186 -22.59 -28.62 14.21
C LEU A 186 -21.59 -29.72 13.86
N ALA A 187 -21.07 -30.45 14.84
CA ALA A 187 -20.16 -31.58 14.60
C ALA A 187 -20.81 -32.63 13.69
N ARG A 188 -22.08 -32.99 13.93
CA ARG A 188 -22.82 -33.90 13.05
C ARG A 188 -22.95 -33.36 11.61
N LEU A 189 -23.19 -32.05 11.44
CA LEU A 189 -23.36 -31.44 10.12
C LEU A 189 -22.05 -31.36 9.32
N GLU A 190 -20.93 -31.10 10.00
CA GLU A 190 -19.59 -31.03 9.40
C GLU A 190 -19.06 -32.43 9.05
N SER A 191 -19.24 -33.41 9.93
CA SER A 191 -18.78 -34.79 9.72
C SER A 191 -19.70 -35.60 8.79
N GLN A 192 -20.74 -34.98 8.24
CA GLN A 192 -21.65 -35.66 7.33
C GLN A 192 -20.95 -36.04 6.02
N SER A 193 -21.22 -37.25 5.56
CA SER A 193 -20.84 -37.70 4.23
C SER A 193 -22.06 -38.03 3.37
N ARG A 194 -21.86 -38.11 2.06
CA ARG A 194 -22.90 -38.40 1.06
C ARG A 194 -22.49 -39.59 0.20
N ASP A 195 -23.41 -40.54 0.09
CA ASP A 195 -23.37 -41.59 -0.92
C ASP A 195 -24.33 -41.17 -2.03
N PHE A 196 -23.80 -40.85 -3.20
CA PHE A 196 -24.61 -40.37 -4.32
C PHE A 196 -24.06 -40.86 -5.65
N ALA A 197 -24.90 -40.84 -6.67
CA ALA A 197 -24.46 -40.99 -8.04
C ALA A 197 -24.91 -39.78 -8.85
N VAL A 198 -24.15 -39.46 -9.89
CA VAL A 198 -24.47 -38.39 -10.83
C VAL A 198 -24.37 -38.89 -12.26
N VAL A 199 -25.26 -38.44 -13.12
CA VAL A 199 -25.19 -38.61 -14.57
C VAL A 199 -25.39 -37.26 -15.25
N GLU A 200 -24.67 -37.06 -16.34
CA GLU A 200 -24.74 -35.85 -17.14
C GLU A 200 -25.96 -35.87 -18.05
N PHE A 201 -26.64 -34.74 -18.16
CA PHE A 201 -27.67 -34.47 -19.15
C PHE A 201 -27.22 -33.30 -20.01
N ASP A 202 -26.76 -33.61 -21.22
CA ASP A 202 -26.17 -32.64 -22.12
C ASP A 202 -27.17 -31.58 -22.58
N LEU A 203 -26.66 -30.37 -22.79
CA LEU A 203 -27.43 -29.32 -23.44
C LEU A 203 -27.52 -29.58 -24.95
N VAL A 204 -28.74 -29.67 -25.48
CA VAL A 204 -28.98 -29.81 -26.93
C VAL A 204 -29.50 -28.49 -27.49
N THR A 205 -28.64 -27.74 -28.18
CA THR A 205 -28.99 -26.44 -28.79
C THR A 205 -29.56 -26.58 -30.20
N ASP A 206 -29.07 -27.53 -31.01
CA ASP A 206 -29.42 -27.65 -32.44
C ASP A 206 -30.91 -27.86 -32.73
N ALA A 207 -31.64 -28.46 -31.79
CA ALA A 207 -33.07 -28.69 -31.90
C ALA A 207 -33.90 -27.41 -31.63
N VAL A 208 -33.31 -26.41 -30.99
CA VAL A 208 -33.97 -25.16 -30.61
C VAL A 208 -33.87 -24.16 -31.76
N GLN A 209 -35.03 -23.74 -32.25
CA GLN A 209 -35.14 -22.78 -33.34
C GLN A 209 -35.59 -21.43 -32.77
N VAL A 210 -34.78 -20.40 -32.96
CA VAL A 210 -35.13 -19.03 -32.60
C VAL A 210 -35.68 -18.33 -33.84
N SER A 211 -36.85 -17.70 -33.72
CA SER A 211 -37.44 -16.96 -34.83
C SER A 211 -36.86 -15.56 -34.95
N ASP A 212 -36.88 -15.01 -36.17
CA ASP A 212 -36.50 -13.60 -36.41
C ASP A 212 -37.32 -12.63 -35.54
N GLU A 213 -38.61 -12.94 -35.30
CA GLU A 213 -39.48 -12.15 -34.43
C GLU A 213 -39.00 -12.13 -32.97
N GLN A 214 -38.47 -13.26 -32.46
CA GLN A 214 -37.89 -13.31 -31.11
C GLN A 214 -36.61 -12.49 -31.01
N VAL A 215 -35.78 -12.51 -32.06
CA VAL A 215 -34.55 -11.72 -32.13
C VAL A 215 -34.87 -10.22 -32.19
N GLU A 216 -35.81 -9.82 -33.05
CA GLU A 216 -36.30 -8.44 -33.14
C GLU A 216 -36.88 -7.96 -31.79
N GLN A 217 -37.71 -8.78 -31.15
CA GLN A 217 -38.28 -8.44 -29.85
C GLN A 217 -37.19 -8.28 -28.78
N TYR A 218 -36.22 -9.20 -28.70
CA TYR A 218 -35.13 -9.10 -27.75
C TYR A 218 -34.29 -7.85 -27.96
N TYR A 219 -33.97 -7.52 -29.21
CA TYR A 219 -33.26 -6.29 -29.54
C TYR A 219 -34.03 -5.03 -29.10
N ASN A 220 -35.34 -4.98 -29.37
CA ASN A 220 -36.17 -3.83 -28.99
C ASN A 220 -36.32 -3.67 -27.47
N ASP A 221 -36.40 -4.78 -26.74
CA ASP A 221 -36.53 -4.76 -25.28
C ASP A 221 -35.22 -4.44 -24.56
N ASN A 222 -34.07 -4.64 -25.23
CA ASN A 222 -32.73 -4.53 -24.63
C ASN A 222 -31.81 -3.58 -25.44
N GLN A 223 -32.35 -2.51 -26.04
CA GLN A 223 -31.58 -1.60 -26.90
C GLN A 223 -30.30 -1.06 -26.26
N ALA A 224 -30.33 -0.80 -24.95
CA ALA A 224 -29.20 -0.30 -24.18
C ALA A 224 -27.98 -1.26 -24.17
N ASP A 225 -28.22 -2.57 -24.26
CA ASP A 225 -27.16 -3.60 -24.28
C ASP A 225 -26.42 -3.64 -25.63
N PHE A 226 -26.99 -3.01 -26.66
CA PHE A 226 -26.47 -3.00 -28.02
C PHE A 226 -25.94 -1.63 -28.45
N LEU A 227 -25.56 -0.78 -27.49
CA LEU A 227 -24.77 0.40 -27.77
C LEU A 227 -23.34 -0.01 -28.13
N SER A 228 -22.71 0.68 -29.08
CA SER A 228 -21.27 0.55 -29.29
C SER A 228 -20.54 1.06 -28.04
N PRO A 229 -19.37 0.49 -27.71
CA PRO A 229 -18.55 1.04 -26.65
C PRO A 229 -18.11 2.47 -26.98
N GLU A 230 -17.89 3.28 -25.96
CA GLU A 230 -17.26 4.60 -26.11
C GLU A 230 -15.80 4.42 -26.52
N GLN A 231 -15.38 5.07 -27.61
CA GLN A 231 -14.04 4.95 -28.15
C GLN A 231 -13.42 6.31 -28.48
N VAL A 232 -12.09 6.36 -28.55
CA VAL A 232 -11.31 7.56 -28.92
C VAL A 232 -10.27 7.23 -29.97
N VAL A 233 -10.02 8.18 -30.87
CA VAL A 233 -8.81 8.21 -31.70
C VAL A 233 -7.88 9.24 -31.07
N LEU A 234 -6.66 8.82 -30.73
CA LEU A 234 -5.69 9.61 -29.99
C LEU A 234 -4.55 10.07 -30.89
N GLU A 235 -4.06 11.27 -30.64
CA GLU A 235 -2.78 11.75 -31.12
C GLU A 235 -1.81 11.87 -29.93
N THR A 236 -0.57 11.46 -30.13
CA THR A 236 0.47 11.50 -29.08
C THR A 236 1.75 12.14 -29.59
N LEU A 237 2.41 12.88 -28.71
CA LEU A 237 3.82 13.26 -28.85
C LEU A 237 4.60 12.61 -27.72
N THR A 238 5.61 11.81 -28.08
CA THR A 238 6.42 11.05 -27.13
C THR A 238 7.86 11.53 -27.22
N LEU A 239 8.49 11.76 -26.07
CA LEU A 239 9.91 12.07 -25.95
C LEU A 239 10.59 10.97 -25.16
N SER A 240 11.64 10.37 -25.71
CA SER A 240 12.51 9.45 -24.99
C SER A 240 13.88 10.08 -24.76
N ARG A 241 14.45 9.84 -23.58
CA ARG A 241 15.81 10.25 -23.24
C ARG A 241 16.84 9.70 -24.23
N SER A 242 16.61 8.52 -24.79
CA SER A 242 17.49 7.90 -25.79
C SER A 242 17.67 8.75 -27.04
N ASP A 243 16.65 9.52 -27.40
CA ASP A 243 16.61 10.28 -28.66
C ASP A 243 17.69 11.37 -28.68
N PHE A 244 18.11 11.84 -27.50
CA PHE A 244 19.11 12.89 -27.33
C PHE A 244 20.55 12.35 -27.22
N PHE A 245 20.75 11.03 -27.12
CA PHE A 245 22.08 10.48 -26.82
C PHE A 245 23.09 10.65 -27.97
N GLU A 246 22.63 10.51 -29.21
CA GLU A 246 23.47 10.70 -30.41
C GLU A 246 23.77 12.19 -30.66
N GLU A 247 22.94 13.10 -30.17
CA GLU A 247 23.14 14.55 -30.28
C GLU A 247 24.14 15.07 -29.24
N ALA A 248 24.36 14.34 -28.14
CA ALA A 248 25.25 14.76 -27.07
C ALA A 248 26.73 14.68 -27.49
N SER A 249 27.41 15.83 -27.43
CA SER A 249 28.85 15.96 -27.70
C SER A 249 29.65 16.12 -26.40
N VAL A 250 30.71 15.33 -26.24
CA VAL A 250 31.59 15.45 -25.08
C VAL A 250 32.59 16.59 -25.30
N ASP A 251 32.67 17.50 -24.34
CA ASP A 251 33.70 18.53 -24.29
C ASP A 251 35.02 17.94 -23.76
N GLU A 252 36.11 18.09 -24.51
CA GLU A 252 37.43 17.54 -24.14
C GLU A 252 37.97 18.11 -22.83
N THR A 253 37.60 19.34 -22.46
CA THR A 253 38.02 19.94 -21.20
C THR A 253 37.25 19.33 -20.02
N ALA A 254 35.95 19.07 -20.18
CA ALA A 254 35.13 18.35 -19.21
C ALA A 254 35.61 16.90 -19.04
N LEU A 255 35.96 16.22 -20.13
CA LEU A 255 36.52 14.87 -20.11
C LEU A 255 37.86 14.82 -19.35
N ALA A 256 38.76 15.76 -19.62
CA ALA A 256 40.04 15.85 -18.93
C ALA A 256 39.85 16.16 -17.42
N ALA A 257 38.90 17.03 -17.06
CA ALA A 257 38.60 17.35 -15.67
C ALA A 257 37.99 16.16 -14.92
N LEU A 258 37.06 15.43 -15.56
CA LEU A 258 36.48 14.21 -15.01
C LEU A 258 37.55 13.14 -14.79
N TYR A 259 38.44 12.92 -15.77
CA TYR A 259 39.56 12.01 -15.64
C TYR A 259 40.51 12.39 -14.48
N GLN A 260 40.85 13.68 -14.34
CA GLN A 260 41.69 14.14 -13.23
C GLN A 260 41.03 13.91 -11.88
N ARG A 261 39.70 14.05 -11.78
CA ARG A 261 38.95 13.73 -10.57
C ARG A 261 39.00 12.23 -10.26
N GLU A 262 38.73 11.38 -11.26
CA GLU A 262 38.75 9.92 -11.08
C GLU A 262 40.14 9.39 -10.71
N VAL A 263 41.20 9.93 -11.33
CA VAL A 263 42.58 9.57 -11.00
C VAL A 263 43.04 10.20 -9.68
N GLY A 264 42.60 11.41 -9.35
CA GLY A 264 42.88 12.05 -8.06
C GLY A 264 42.32 11.28 -6.87
N ASN A 265 41.31 10.43 -7.10
CA ASN A 265 40.74 9.51 -6.11
C ASN A 265 41.53 8.19 -5.97
N LEU A 266 42.56 7.94 -6.80
CA LEU A 266 43.44 6.77 -6.70
C LEU A 266 44.60 7.10 -5.74
N ALA A 267 44.49 6.71 -4.47
CA ALA A 267 45.49 7.01 -3.45
C ALA A 267 46.74 6.09 -3.54
N GLU A 268 47.92 6.67 -3.27
CA GLU A 268 49.14 5.90 -3.00
C GLU A 268 49.03 5.15 -1.68
N GLN A 269 49.45 3.88 -1.64
CA GLN A 269 49.44 3.08 -0.40
C GLN A 269 50.85 3.00 0.17
N ARG A 270 51.03 3.50 1.41
CA ARG A 270 52.31 3.45 2.15
C ARG A 270 52.25 2.42 3.25
N ARG A 271 53.19 1.47 3.27
CA ARG A 271 53.35 0.54 4.40
C ARG A 271 54.34 1.12 5.39
N ALA A 272 53.94 1.26 6.66
CA ALA A 272 54.80 1.86 7.68
C ALA A 272 55.08 0.91 8.85
N ALA A 273 56.17 1.17 9.55
CA ALA A 273 56.43 0.64 10.88
C ALA A 273 56.75 1.78 11.84
N HIS A 274 56.45 1.64 13.13
CA HIS A 274 56.78 2.66 14.12
C HIS A 274 57.36 2.11 15.43
N ILE A 275 58.06 2.97 16.17
CA ILE A 275 58.46 2.77 17.57
C ILE A 275 57.84 3.91 18.37
N LEU A 276 57.00 3.58 19.34
CA LEU A 276 56.32 4.56 20.21
C LEU A 276 57.03 4.66 21.56
N PHE A 277 57.26 5.89 22.00
CA PHE A 277 57.63 6.25 23.36
C PHE A 277 56.54 7.14 23.94
N GLU A 278 55.72 6.59 24.84
CA GLU A 278 54.62 7.28 25.50
C GLU A 278 55.14 8.39 26.41
N VAL A 279 54.41 9.51 26.45
CA VAL A 279 54.71 10.65 27.33
C VAL A 279 53.73 10.66 28.49
N ASP A 280 54.17 10.18 29.67
CA ASP A 280 53.42 10.23 30.91
C ASP A 280 53.83 11.46 31.75
N GLY A 281 53.00 12.51 31.77
CA GLY A 281 53.21 13.70 32.61
C GLY A 281 54.41 14.57 32.22
N ASP A 282 55.12 15.15 33.20
CA ASP A 282 56.20 16.14 32.98
C ASP A 282 57.52 15.55 32.44
N ASN A 283 57.52 14.31 31.92
CA ASN A 283 58.73 13.59 31.49
C ASN A 283 59.07 13.76 29.99
N GLU A 284 58.45 14.71 29.30
CA GLU A 284 58.54 14.88 27.85
C GLU A 284 59.98 15.03 27.33
N ALA A 285 60.83 15.77 28.05
CA ALA A 285 62.22 15.98 27.66
C ALA A 285 63.05 14.67 27.70
N ALA A 286 62.78 13.80 28.67
CA ALA A 286 63.48 12.52 28.76
C ALA A 286 62.95 11.52 27.72
N THR A 287 61.64 11.54 27.43
CA THR A 287 61.05 10.71 26.36
C THR A 287 61.59 11.11 24.99
N LEU A 288 61.78 12.41 24.74
CA LEU A 288 62.44 12.88 23.52
C LEU A 288 63.90 12.41 23.45
N GLU A 289 64.67 12.54 24.53
CA GLU A 289 66.07 12.07 24.57
C GLU A 289 66.16 10.55 24.32
N GLN A 290 65.20 9.77 24.81
CA GLN A 290 65.08 8.33 24.51
C GLN A 290 64.81 8.06 23.03
N ALA A 291 63.84 8.77 22.44
CA ALA A 291 63.55 8.63 21.01
C ALA A 291 64.74 9.05 20.14
N GLU A 292 65.45 10.12 20.50
CA GLU A 292 66.68 10.57 19.81
C GLU A 292 67.82 9.56 19.94
N ALA A 293 68.01 8.96 21.12
CA ALA A 293 69.01 7.92 21.32
C ALA A 293 68.72 6.68 20.47
N VAL A 294 67.45 6.28 20.36
CA VAL A 294 67.04 5.16 19.49
C VAL A 294 67.17 5.52 18.02
N LYS A 295 66.89 6.77 17.62
CA LYS A 295 67.17 7.25 16.26
C LYS A 295 68.65 7.17 15.92
N ALA A 296 69.54 7.56 16.84
CA ALA A 296 70.98 7.45 16.63
C ALA A 296 71.45 5.99 16.45
N ARG A 297 70.82 5.03 17.14
CA ARG A 297 71.06 3.58 16.96
C ARG A 297 70.59 3.11 15.58
N LEU A 298 69.42 3.56 15.14
CA LEU A 298 68.89 3.28 13.80
C LEU A 298 69.80 3.86 12.71
N ASP A 299 70.30 5.08 12.90
CA ASP A 299 71.25 5.73 11.98
C ASP A 299 72.62 5.04 11.94
N ALA A 300 73.00 4.38 13.04
CA ALA A 300 74.19 3.53 13.11
C ALA A 300 73.99 2.15 12.44
N GLY A 301 72.79 1.87 11.92
CA GLY A 301 72.47 0.66 11.14
C GLY A 301 71.86 -0.49 11.95
N GLU A 302 71.39 -0.25 13.18
CA GLU A 302 70.64 -1.26 13.93
C GLU A 302 69.27 -1.55 13.28
N ASP A 303 68.79 -2.79 13.41
CA ASP A 303 67.54 -3.24 12.80
C ASP A 303 66.32 -2.61 13.50
N PHE A 304 65.46 -1.97 12.69
CA PHE A 304 64.26 -1.27 13.18
C PHE A 304 63.27 -2.19 13.89
N ALA A 305 62.99 -3.37 13.34
CA ALA A 305 62.03 -4.31 13.91
C ALA A 305 62.55 -4.91 15.23
N THR A 306 63.87 -5.04 15.37
CA THR A 306 64.53 -5.46 16.60
C THR A 306 64.40 -4.40 17.68
N LEU A 307 64.72 -3.14 17.37
CA LEU A 307 64.57 -2.02 18.30
C LEU A 307 63.11 -1.75 18.66
N ALA A 308 62.18 -1.93 17.72
CA ALA A 308 60.75 -1.86 17.99
C ALA A 308 60.31 -2.91 19.01
N LYS A 309 60.75 -4.16 18.88
CA LYS A 309 60.44 -5.24 19.84
C LYS A 309 61.04 -5.01 21.23
N GLU A 310 62.22 -4.41 21.28
CA GLU A 310 62.96 -4.17 22.51
C GLU A 310 62.44 -2.94 23.27
N LEU A 311 62.08 -1.86 22.55
CA LEU A 311 61.93 -0.52 23.13
C LEU A 311 60.58 0.15 22.84
N SER A 312 59.78 -0.32 21.88
CA SER A 312 58.48 0.29 21.60
C SER A 312 57.50 0.01 22.74
N GLN A 313 56.79 1.05 23.14
CA GLN A 313 55.72 0.99 24.13
C GLN A 313 54.35 0.75 23.49
N ASP A 314 54.25 0.73 22.15
CA ASP A 314 53.04 0.29 21.47
C ASP A 314 52.84 -1.23 21.58
N THR A 315 51.99 -1.63 22.52
CA THR A 315 51.63 -3.05 22.76
C THR A 315 50.97 -3.72 21.55
N GLY A 316 50.39 -2.97 20.62
CA GLY A 316 49.70 -3.49 19.43
C GLY A 316 50.62 -3.91 18.28
N THR A 317 51.78 -3.29 18.14
CA THR A 317 52.73 -3.57 17.05
C THR A 317 54.10 -4.04 17.52
N VAL A 318 54.44 -3.91 18.81
CA VAL A 318 55.74 -4.33 19.40
C VAL A 318 56.14 -5.75 18.98
N ASN A 319 55.25 -6.73 19.10
CA ASN A 319 55.54 -8.14 18.76
C ASN A 319 55.72 -8.38 17.24
N ARG A 320 55.25 -7.44 16.41
CA ARG A 320 55.41 -7.44 14.95
C ARG A 320 56.56 -6.55 14.47
N GLY A 321 57.41 -6.06 15.39
CA GLY A 321 58.52 -5.18 15.05
C GLY A 321 58.06 -3.79 14.60
N GLY A 322 56.91 -3.33 15.11
CA GLY A 322 56.37 -2.01 14.82
C GLY A 322 55.53 -1.91 13.55
N ASP A 323 55.34 -2.99 12.78
CA ASP A 323 54.65 -2.97 11.48
C ASP A 323 53.15 -2.64 11.61
N LEU A 324 52.75 -1.56 10.95
CA LEU A 324 51.38 -1.03 10.89
C LEU A 324 50.60 -1.55 9.68
N GLY A 325 51.25 -2.19 8.70
CA GLY A 325 50.61 -2.54 7.43
C GLY A 325 50.47 -1.32 6.50
N TYR A 326 49.67 -1.46 5.43
CA TYR A 326 49.39 -0.35 4.52
C TYR A 326 48.42 0.62 5.19
N ILE A 327 48.79 1.89 5.15
CA ILE A 327 48.06 2.98 5.75
C ILE A 327 47.24 3.65 4.65
N GLU A 328 45.93 3.75 4.88
CA GLU A 328 45.02 4.58 4.09
C GLU A 328 45.11 6.03 4.59
N HIS A 329 44.82 7.00 3.71
CA HIS A 329 44.83 8.41 4.09
C HIS A 329 43.81 8.70 5.21
N ASP A 330 44.08 9.66 6.08
CA ASP A 330 43.21 10.09 7.19
C ASP A 330 42.94 9.01 8.26
N SER A 331 43.81 8.01 8.38
CA SER A 331 43.66 6.89 9.32
C SER A 331 44.49 7.05 10.60
N PHE A 332 45.46 7.97 10.63
CA PHE A 332 46.38 8.22 11.74
C PHE A 332 46.41 9.70 12.14
N ASP A 333 47.13 9.99 13.23
CA ASP A 333 47.35 11.37 13.71
C ASP A 333 47.97 12.24 12.59
N PRO A 334 47.50 13.49 12.38
CA PRO A 334 47.96 14.33 11.28
C PRO A 334 49.47 14.56 11.23
N ASP A 335 50.13 14.67 12.39
CA ASP A 335 51.57 14.88 12.46
C ASP A 335 52.34 13.59 12.12
N PHE A 336 51.77 12.44 12.48
CA PHE A 336 52.30 11.12 12.09
C PHE A 336 52.21 10.92 10.58
N GLU A 337 51.06 11.22 9.97
CA GLU A 337 50.87 11.09 8.53
C GLU A 337 51.78 12.06 7.77
N ALA A 338 51.83 13.33 8.16
CA ALA A 338 52.70 14.31 7.51
C ALA A 338 54.17 13.86 7.50
N ALA A 339 54.65 13.26 8.59
CA ALA A 339 55.99 12.69 8.65
C ALA A 339 56.14 11.45 7.77
N LEU A 340 55.20 10.50 7.80
CA LEU A 340 55.23 9.30 6.96
C LEU A 340 55.23 9.63 5.46
N PHE A 341 54.45 10.63 5.05
CA PHE A 341 54.34 11.05 3.64
C PHE A 341 55.60 11.79 3.15
N ALA A 342 56.42 12.32 4.07
CA ALA A 342 57.71 12.94 3.74
C ALA A 342 58.86 11.94 3.58
N LEU A 343 58.71 10.69 4.06
CA LEU A 343 59.75 9.67 3.99
C LEU A 343 59.89 9.05 2.60
N GLN A 344 61.13 8.69 2.25
CA GLN A 344 61.45 7.79 1.14
C GLN A 344 61.44 6.33 1.63
N GLU A 345 61.33 5.39 0.69
CA GLU A 345 61.30 3.96 1.02
C GLU A 345 62.56 3.57 1.82
N ASN A 346 62.36 2.85 2.93
CA ASN A 346 63.37 2.47 3.92
C ASN A 346 63.94 3.60 4.79
N GLU A 347 63.46 4.84 4.64
CA GLU A 347 63.85 5.96 5.50
C GLU A 347 63.14 5.91 6.86
N VAL A 348 63.82 6.43 7.89
CA VAL A 348 63.28 6.58 9.25
C VAL A 348 63.19 8.07 9.61
N SER A 349 62.04 8.51 10.10
CA SER A 349 61.79 9.88 10.52
C SER A 349 62.65 10.31 11.72
N ALA A 350 62.76 11.62 11.94
CA ALA A 350 63.08 12.16 13.26
C ALA A 350 61.96 11.79 14.26
N PRO A 351 62.18 11.89 15.59
CA PRO A 351 61.12 11.76 16.57
C PRO A 351 59.95 12.71 16.28
N VAL A 352 58.76 12.14 16.01
CA VAL A 352 57.54 12.88 15.69
C VAL A 352 56.65 12.90 16.92
N ARG A 353 56.27 14.09 17.39
CA ARG A 353 55.35 14.25 18.51
C ARG A 353 53.91 14.13 18.02
N THR A 354 53.14 13.22 18.61
CA THR A 354 51.67 13.08 18.40
C THR A 354 50.96 13.16 19.75
N GLY A 355 49.63 13.00 19.81
CA GLY A 355 48.91 12.88 21.09
C GLY A 355 49.37 11.73 22.01
N TYR A 356 49.97 10.67 21.45
CA TYR A 356 50.35 9.45 22.19
C TYR A 356 51.80 9.44 22.70
N GLY A 357 52.64 10.33 22.20
CA GLY A 357 54.05 10.42 22.60
C GLY A 357 54.96 10.75 21.43
N TYR A 358 56.20 10.27 21.47
CA TYR A 358 57.15 10.39 20.36
C TYR A 358 57.21 9.11 19.54
N HIS A 359 57.11 9.26 18.22
CA HIS A 359 57.19 8.17 17.25
C HIS A 359 58.45 8.27 16.39
N LEU A 360 59.13 7.15 16.21
CA LEU A 360 60.04 6.96 15.08
C LEU A 360 59.30 6.16 14.03
N ILE A 361 59.18 6.70 12.82
CA ILE A 361 58.37 6.14 11.74
C ILE A 361 59.30 5.68 10.63
N LYS A 362 59.11 4.45 10.13
CA LYS A 362 59.84 3.90 8.98
C LYS A 362 58.87 3.59 7.86
N LEU A 363 59.15 4.11 6.66
CA LEU A 363 58.44 3.68 5.45
C LEU A 363 59.06 2.36 4.96
N THR A 364 58.27 1.30 4.89
CA THR A 364 58.75 -0.06 4.55
C THR A 364 58.37 -0.51 3.15
N ASP A 365 57.32 0.05 2.55
CA ASP A 365 56.95 -0.19 1.15
C ASP A 365 56.11 0.99 0.63
N LEU A 366 56.23 1.28 -0.67
CA LEU A 366 55.47 2.31 -1.37
C LEU A 366 54.83 1.70 -2.62
N ARG A 367 53.49 1.62 -2.63
CA ARG A 367 52.73 1.20 -3.82
C ARG A 367 52.06 2.43 -4.44
N SER A 368 52.55 2.83 -5.61
CA SER A 368 51.83 3.77 -6.47
C SER A 368 50.59 3.09 -7.04
N ALA A 369 49.46 3.79 -7.10
CA ALA A 369 48.28 3.30 -7.80
C ALA A 369 48.58 3.15 -9.30
N ASP A 370 48.20 2.03 -9.92
CA ASP A 370 48.22 1.88 -11.37
C ASP A 370 47.16 2.81 -11.96
N VAL A 371 47.58 4.01 -12.35
CA VAL A 371 46.71 5.03 -12.95
C VAL A 371 46.35 4.62 -14.38
N PRO A 372 45.08 4.29 -14.69
CA PRO A 372 44.68 4.01 -16.06
C PRO A 372 44.89 5.27 -16.92
N SER A 373 45.30 5.09 -18.18
CA SER A 373 45.42 6.23 -19.09
C SER A 373 44.04 6.82 -19.43
N LEU A 374 44.00 8.12 -19.75
CA LEU A 374 42.79 8.77 -20.26
C LEU A 374 42.23 8.01 -21.47
N GLU A 375 43.09 7.52 -22.37
CA GLU A 375 42.67 6.74 -23.54
C GLU A 375 41.94 5.44 -23.16
N SER A 376 42.37 4.77 -22.09
CA SER A 376 41.71 3.56 -21.56
C SER A 376 40.36 3.88 -20.93
N MET A 377 40.25 4.99 -20.18
CA MET A 377 39.01 5.38 -19.49
C MET A 377 38.03 6.14 -20.39
N ARG A 378 38.50 6.69 -21.51
CA ARG A 378 37.75 7.59 -22.40
C ARG A 378 36.34 7.07 -22.76
N PRO A 379 36.13 5.81 -23.20
CA PRO A 379 34.79 5.34 -23.54
C PRO A 379 33.81 5.38 -22.37
N THR A 380 34.28 5.11 -21.16
CA THR A 380 33.46 5.13 -19.94
C THR A 380 33.11 6.56 -19.53
N LEU A 381 34.12 7.43 -19.50
CA LEU A 381 33.96 8.83 -19.09
C LEU A 381 33.15 9.64 -20.11
N GLU A 382 33.34 9.38 -21.41
CA GLU A 382 32.53 9.98 -22.47
C GLU A 382 31.05 9.58 -22.32
N ARG A 383 30.76 8.31 -22.05
CA ARG A 383 29.40 7.84 -21.81
C ARG A 383 28.78 8.48 -20.56
N GLU A 384 29.54 8.63 -19.48
CA GLU A 384 29.08 9.29 -18.26
C GLU A 384 28.71 10.76 -18.51
N LEU A 385 29.61 11.52 -19.16
CA LEU A 385 29.35 12.91 -19.52
C LEU A 385 28.16 13.06 -20.47
N LYS A 386 28.04 12.17 -21.46
CA LYS A 386 26.86 12.12 -22.34
C LYS A 386 25.59 11.86 -21.55
N ASN A 387 25.58 10.87 -20.66
CA ASN A 387 24.40 10.55 -19.85
C ASN A 387 23.95 11.74 -18.98
N GLU A 388 24.90 12.49 -18.40
CA GLU A 388 24.62 13.68 -17.59
C GLU A 388 24.08 14.83 -18.45
N GLN A 389 24.67 15.07 -19.62
CA GLN A 389 24.20 16.08 -20.58
C GLN A 389 22.80 15.75 -21.11
N VAL A 390 22.57 14.49 -21.48
CA VAL A 390 21.29 13.97 -21.96
C VAL A 390 20.23 14.09 -20.87
N ALA A 391 20.55 13.79 -19.61
CA ALA A 391 19.62 13.95 -18.49
C ALA A 391 19.11 15.40 -18.38
N ARG A 392 20.04 16.37 -18.41
CA ARG A 392 19.72 17.79 -18.37
C ARG A 392 18.87 18.20 -19.58
N ARG A 393 19.29 17.80 -20.79
CA ARG A 393 18.58 18.14 -22.02
C ARG A 393 17.16 17.56 -22.03
N PHE A 394 16.99 16.32 -21.59
CA PHE A 394 15.69 15.68 -21.49
C PHE A 394 14.75 16.46 -20.57
N VAL A 395 15.20 16.86 -19.38
CA VAL A 395 14.39 17.67 -18.45
C VAL A 395 14.01 19.02 -19.07
N GLU A 396 14.95 19.69 -19.75
CA GLU A 396 14.69 20.96 -20.43
C GLU A 396 13.63 20.82 -21.53
N VAL A 397 13.77 19.82 -22.41
CA VAL A 397 12.85 19.59 -23.54
C VAL A 397 11.48 19.10 -23.05
N SER A 398 11.43 18.29 -21.99
CA SER A 398 10.18 17.87 -21.36
C SER A 398 9.41 19.06 -20.78
N GLN A 399 10.10 20.01 -20.14
CA GLN A 399 9.46 21.25 -19.67
C GLN A 399 9.00 22.15 -20.83
N GLU A 400 9.79 22.20 -21.91
CA GLU A 400 9.41 22.93 -23.13
C GLU A 400 8.17 22.31 -23.78
N LEU A 401 8.10 20.97 -23.90
CA LEU A 401 6.92 20.24 -24.35
C LEU A 401 5.71 20.55 -23.48
N ALA A 402 5.84 20.51 -22.16
CA ALA A 402 4.75 20.81 -21.25
C ALA A 402 4.18 22.23 -21.46
N ASN A 403 5.06 23.22 -21.62
CA ASN A 403 4.65 24.61 -21.87
C ASN A 403 3.99 24.77 -23.25
N LEU A 404 4.61 24.23 -24.31
CA LEU A 404 4.08 24.30 -25.67
C LEU A 404 2.72 23.58 -25.78
N ALA A 405 2.59 22.40 -25.18
CA ALA A 405 1.35 21.65 -25.17
C ALA A 405 0.22 22.40 -24.46
N TYR A 406 0.52 23.10 -23.38
CA TYR A 406 -0.46 23.90 -22.63
C TYR A 406 -0.93 25.15 -23.40
N GLU A 407 -0.03 25.78 -24.16
CA GLU A 407 -0.32 27.01 -24.91
C GLU A 407 -0.94 26.76 -26.29
N ALA A 408 -0.61 25.64 -26.93
CA ALA A 408 -1.04 25.32 -28.28
C ALA A 408 -2.47 24.77 -28.35
N GLU A 409 -3.18 25.10 -29.44
CA GLU A 409 -4.53 24.58 -29.68
C GLU A 409 -4.53 23.08 -30.04
N ASP A 410 -3.44 22.56 -30.64
CA ASP A 410 -3.24 21.17 -31.04
C ASP A 410 -1.77 20.72 -30.82
N LEU A 411 -1.42 19.51 -31.26
CA LEU A 411 -0.05 18.99 -31.14
C LEU A 411 0.87 19.39 -32.31
N ALA A 412 0.37 20.07 -33.35
CA ALA A 412 1.15 20.39 -34.54
C ALA A 412 2.25 21.42 -34.27
N GLU A 413 1.98 22.43 -33.43
CA GLU A 413 3.00 23.39 -33.03
C GLU A 413 4.09 22.77 -32.15
N PRO A 414 3.78 22.08 -31.03
CA PRO A 414 4.79 21.38 -30.23
C PRO A 414 5.63 20.41 -31.06
N ALA A 415 4.99 19.61 -31.93
CA ALA A 415 5.66 18.67 -32.84
C ALA A 415 6.70 19.36 -33.73
N ARG A 416 6.31 20.48 -34.36
CA ARG A 416 7.18 21.24 -35.28
C ARG A 416 8.33 21.92 -34.54
N VAL A 417 8.09 22.48 -33.36
CA VAL A 417 9.11 23.20 -32.57
C VAL A 417 10.15 22.23 -32.02
N LEU A 418 9.71 21.09 -31.49
CA LEU A 418 10.58 20.08 -30.91
C LEU A 418 11.13 19.08 -31.93
N ASN A 419 10.65 19.14 -33.18
CA ASN A 419 11.00 18.21 -34.26
C ASN A 419 10.69 16.74 -33.90
N VAL A 420 9.49 16.50 -33.38
CA VAL A 420 8.95 15.19 -32.97
C VAL A 420 7.75 14.85 -33.86
N GLU A 421 7.62 13.57 -34.24
CA GLU A 421 6.48 13.11 -35.05
C GLU A 421 5.24 12.89 -34.18
N ILE A 422 4.06 13.29 -34.68
CA ILE A 422 2.78 12.98 -34.05
C ILE A 422 2.37 11.57 -34.46
N GLU A 423 2.12 10.71 -33.48
CA GLU A 423 1.58 9.38 -33.71
C GLU A 423 0.05 9.41 -33.54
N THR A 424 -0.69 8.65 -34.35
CA THR A 424 -2.15 8.49 -34.21
C THR A 424 -2.47 7.05 -33.86
N HIS A 425 -3.32 6.86 -32.86
CA HIS A 425 -3.73 5.56 -32.33
C HIS A 425 -5.25 5.43 -32.31
N GLY A 426 -5.75 4.21 -32.55
CA GLY A 426 -7.16 3.85 -32.34
C GLY A 426 -7.98 3.55 -33.59
N PRO A 427 -9.30 3.36 -33.45
CA PRO A 427 -10.12 3.61 -32.24
C PRO A 427 -9.74 2.77 -31.00
N LEU A 428 -9.80 3.37 -29.81
CA LEU A 428 -9.44 2.76 -28.52
C LEU A 428 -10.59 2.87 -27.53
N GLU A 429 -10.86 1.79 -26.81
CA GLU A 429 -11.73 1.80 -25.64
C GLU A 429 -10.95 2.25 -24.39
N ARG A 430 -11.65 2.44 -23.27
CA ARG A 430 -11.05 2.83 -21.97
C ARG A 430 -9.99 1.85 -21.46
N SER A 431 -10.05 0.59 -21.88
CA SER A 431 -9.07 -0.46 -21.56
C SER A 431 -7.71 -0.23 -22.24
N GLY A 432 -7.63 0.63 -23.26
CA GLY A 432 -6.41 0.88 -24.01
C GLY A 432 -6.14 -0.14 -25.12
N GLY A 433 -4.94 -0.04 -25.69
CA GLY A 433 -4.48 -0.87 -26.80
C GLY A 433 -3.08 -1.43 -26.55
N GLU A 434 -2.22 -1.31 -27.56
CA GLU A 434 -0.81 -1.73 -27.48
C GLU A 434 0.13 -0.51 -27.38
N GLY A 435 1.41 -0.76 -27.10
CA GLY A 435 2.44 0.29 -27.03
C GLY A 435 2.13 1.34 -25.96
N ILE A 436 2.25 2.62 -26.32
CA ILE A 436 1.97 3.74 -25.39
C ILE A 436 0.51 3.73 -24.88
N THR A 437 -0.42 3.22 -25.68
CA THR A 437 -1.85 3.16 -25.32
C THR A 437 -2.19 1.98 -24.40
N ALA A 438 -1.23 1.10 -24.12
CA ALA A 438 -1.32 0.13 -23.03
C ALA A 438 -1.03 0.78 -21.67
N ASN A 439 -0.43 1.98 -21.64
CA ASN A 439 -0.12 2.67 -20.40
C ASN A 439 -1.40 3.27 -19.79
N PRO A 440 -1.75 2.90 -18.54
CA PRO A 440 -2.99 3.38 -17.91
C PRO A 440 -3.01 4.90 -17.72
N LYS A 441 -1.87 5.57 -17.51
CA LYS A 441 -1.81 7.03 -17.37
C LYS A 441 -2.19 7.74 -18.68
N VAL A 442 -1.80 7.14 -19.82
CA VAL A 442 -2.15 7.65 -21.15
C VAL A 442 -3.65 7.54 -21.38
N MET A 443 -4.22 6.37 -21.08
CA MET A 443 -5.66 6.17 -21.25
C MET A 443 -6.49 6.99 -20.27
N ALA A 444 -6.06 7.14 -19.01
CA ALA A 444 -6.71 8.03 -18.05
C ALA A 444 -6.73 9.49 -18.55
N ALA A 445 -5.58 10.00 -19.01
CA ALA A 445 -5.50 11.36 -19.56
C ALA A 445 -6.36 11.52 -20.82
N ALA A 446 -6.40 10.53 -21.71
CA ALA A 446 -7.22 10.55 -22.92
C ALA A 446 -8.73 10.66 -22.64
N PHE A 447 -9.19 10.08 -21.53
CA PHE A 447 -10.61 10.09 -21.14
C PHE A 447 -10.94 11.13 -20.04
N ALA A 448 -9.99 11.96 -19.64
CA ALA A 448 -10.23 13.09 -18.76
C ALA A 448 -11.12 14.15 -19.46
N GLU A 449 -11.99 14.82 -18.71
CA GLU A 449 -13.00 15.75 -19.26
C GLU A 449 -12.41 16.80 -20.19
N ASP A 450 -11.31 17.45 -19.77
CA ASP A 450 -10.62 18.49 -20.55
C ASP A 450 -10.03 17.97 -21.88
N VAL A 451 -9.61 16.70 -21.93
CA VAL A 451 -8.99 16.11 -23.13
C VAL A 451 -10.05 15.51 -24.03
N LEU A 452 -11.05 14.84 -23.45
CA LEU A 452 -12.13 14.14 -24.15
C LEU A 452 -13.19 15.10 -24.70
N LEU A 453 -13.72 15.99 -23.85
CA LEU A 453 -14.82 16.89 -24.20
C LEU A 453 -14.29 18.22 -24.74
N ASP A 454 -13.36 18.86 -24.02
CA ASP A 454 -12.82 20.17 -24.41
C ASP A 454 -11.74 20.07 -25.49
N ARG A 455 -11.30 18.86 -25.85
CA ARG A 455 -10.27 18.58 -26.86
C ARG A 455 -8.97 19.32 -26.61
N ARG A 456 -8.59 19.50 -25.35
CA ARG A 456 -7.30 20.07 -24.99
C ARG A 456 -6.19 19.04 -25.10
N ASN A 457 -4.96 19.52 -25.22
CA ASN A 457 -3.79 18.68 -24.99
C ASN A 457 -3.74 18.33 -23.50
N SER A 458 -3.33 17.09 -23.18
CA SER A 458 -3.14 16.69 -21.80
C SER A 458 -1.98 17.47 -21.17
N PRO A 459 -1.90 17.53 -19.83
CA PRO A 459 -0.64 17.78 -19.14
C PRO A 459 0.44 16.78 -19.58
N LEU A 460 1.71 17.11 -19.31
CA LEU A 460 2.82 16.18 -19.52
C LEU A 460 2.61 14.91 -18.67
N ILE A 461 2.68 13.75 -19.32
CA ILE A 461 2.51 12.44 -18.71
C ILE A 461 3.88 11.78 -18.60
N GLU A 462 4.33 11.50 -17.38
CA GLU A 462 5.52 10.69 -17.14
C GLU A 462 5.17 9.20 -17.25
N LEU A 463 5.61 8.55 -18.34
CA LEU A 463 5.37 7.13 -18.57
C LEU A 463 6.30 6.28 -17.71
N ASP A 464 7.58 6.66 -17.69
CA ASP A 464 8.65 6.08 -16.87
C ASP A 464 9.76 7.14 -16.62
N ALA A 465 10.90 6.71 -16.08
CA ALA A 465 12.01 7.63 -15.74
C ALA A 465 12.69 8.28 -16.95
N ASP A 466 12.54 7.71 -18.15
CA ASP A 466 13.23 8.11 -19.37
C ASP A 466 12.27 8.49 -20.51
N THR A 467 10.95 8.35 -20.33
CA THR A 467 9.94 8.60 -21.36
C THR A 467 8.78 9.46 -20.85
N VAL A 468 8.45 10.52 -21.58
CA VAL A 468 7.27 11.37 -21.33
C VAL A 468 6.42 11.48 -22.58
N ALA A 469 5.13 11.79 -22.40
CA ALA A 469 4.22 12.01 -23.51
C ALA A 469 3.18 13.09 -23.22
N VAL A 470 2.62 13.65 -24.29
CA VAL A 470 1.39 14.45 -24.26
C VAL A 470 0.39 13.80 -25.21
N VAL A 471 -0.87 13.71 -24.78
CA VAL A 471 -1.94 13.13 -25.59
C VAL A 471 -3.03 14.15 -25.89
N ARG A 472 -3.73 13.92 -27.00
CA ARG A 472 -4.91 14.68 -27.42
C ARG A 472 -5.91 13.74 -28.06
N VAL A 473 -7.20 13.95 -27.80
CA VAL A 473 -8.25 13.21 -28.51
C VAL A 473 -8.51 13.86 -29.87
N LYS A 474 -8.16 13.16 -30.94
CA LYS A 474 -8.46 13.54 -32.34
C LYS A 474 -9.93 13.36 -32.67
N GLU A 475 -10.52 12.24 -32.26
CA GLU A 475 -11.93 11.88 -32.50
C GLU A 475 -12.50 11.16 -31.28
N HIS A 476 -13.76 11.45 -30.93
CA HIS A 476 -14.48 10.82 -29.81
C HIS A 476 -15.71 10.17 -30.42
N LEU A 477 -15.75 8.85 -30.36
CA LEU A 477 -16.80 8.01 -30.87
C LEU A 477 -17.71 7.68 -29.69
N THR A 478 -18.80 8.44 -29.57
CA THR A 478 -19.79 8.24 -28.52
C THR A 478 -20.57 6.93 -28.75
N PRO A 479 -21.12 6.30 -27.69
CA PRO A 479 -21.98 5.13 -27.85
C PRO A 479 -23.14 5.37 -28.83
N GLU A 480 -23.20 4.57 -29.88
CA GLU A 480 -24.28 4.59 -30.87
C GLU A 480 -24.99 3.25 -30.91
N GLN A 481 -26.28 3.26 -31.26
CA GLN A 481 -27.06 2.04 -31.38
C GLN A 481 -26.51 1.15 -32.51
N ARG A 482 -25.97 -0.03 -32.17
CA ARG A 482 -25.57 -1.03 -33.17
C ARG A 482 -26.83 -1.55 -33.87
N PRO A 483 -26.92 -1.48 -35.21
CA PRO A 483 -28.08 -1.97 -35.95
C PRO A 483 -28.34 -3.46 -35.71
N LEU A 484 -29.62 -3.86 -35.70
CA LEU A 484 -30.04 -5.25 -35.52
C LEU A 484 -29.27 -6.22 -36.42
N GLU A 485 -29.05 -5.88 -37.69
CA GLU A 485 -28.32 -6.72 -38.64
C GLU A 485 -26.90 -7.08 -38.18
N GLN A 486 -26.24 -6.23 -37.38
CA GLN A 486 -24.91 -6.49 -36.84
C GLN A 486 -24.91 -7.38 -35.59
N VAL A 487 -26.01 -7.40 -34.83
CA VAL A 487 -26.15 -8.15 -33.57
C VAL A 487 -27.10 -9.34 -33.68
N LYS A 488 -27.75 -9.54 -34.83
CA LYS A 488 -28.78 -10.58 -35.03
C LYS A 488 -28.27 -11.98 -34.70
N ALA A 489 -27.07 -12.33 -35.17
CA ALA A 489 -26.46 -13.64 -34.91
C ALA A 489 -26.14 -13.84 -33.41
N GLU A 490 -25.54 -12.82 -32.78
CA GLU A 490 -25.23 -12.81 -31.35
C GLU A 490 -26.49 -13.00 -30.48
N ILE A 491 -27.57 -12.29 -30.82
CA ILE A 491 -28.87 -12.42 -30.15
C ILE A 491 -29.46 -13.81 -30.38
N ALA A 492 -29.42 -14.32 -31.61
CA ALA A 492 -29.94 -15.64 -31.94
C ALA A 492 -29.24 -16.73 -31.12
N ASP A 493 -27.90 -16.72 -31.05
CA ASP A 493 -27.10 -17.67 -30.28
C ASP A 493 -27.43 -17.59 -28.78
N LEU A 494 -27.52 -16.38 -28.22
CA LEU A 494 -27.89 -16.15 -26.83
C LEU A 494 -29.30 -16.68 -26.51
N LEU A 495 -30.26 -16.40 -27.38
CA LEU A 495 -31.65 -16.86 -27.21
C LEU A 495 -31.75 -18.37 -27.37
N GLN A 496 -31.02 -18.96 -28.32
CA GLN A 496 -30.98 -20.39 -28.56
C GLN A 496 -30.43 -21.10 -27.32
N PHE A 497 -29.31 -20.62 -26.79
CA PHE A 497 -28.72 -21.12 -25.54
C PHE A 497 -29.71 -21.01 -24.37
N ARG A 498 -30.32 -19.84 -24.15
CA ARG A 498 -31.25 -19.62 -23.03
C ARG A 498 -32.49 -20.51 -23.13
N GLN A 499 -33.03 -20.69 -24.32
CA GLN A 499 -34.18 -21.55 -24.58
C GLN A 499 -33.80 -23.03 -24.39
N ALA A 500 -32.68 -23.47 -24.94
CA ALA A 500 -32.17 -24.84 -24.76
C ALA A 500 -31.93 -25.14 -23.27
N ALA A 501 -31.32 -24.22 -22.52
CA ALA A 501 -31.05 -24.41 -21.11
C ALA A 501 -32.34 -24.49 -20.29
N ARG A 502 -33.38 -23.74 -20.67
CA ARG A 502 -34.71 -23.85 -20.04
C ARG A 502 -35.39 -25.18 -20.37
N GLN A 503 -35.32 -25.63 -21.61
CA GLN A 503 -35.89 -26.93 -22.01
C GLN A 503 -35.16 -28.09 -21.32
N ALA A 504 -33.83 -28.00 -21.19
CA ALA A 504 -33.03 -29.00 -20.48
C ALA A 504 -33.41 -29.07 -18.99
N ASP A 505 -33.67 -27.93 -18.36
CA ASP A 505 -34.16 -27.84 -16.98
C ASP A 505 -35.54 -28.50 -16.81
N GLU A 506 -36.49 -28.18 -17.69
CA GLU A 506 -37.84 -28.78 -17.70
C GLU A 506 -37.78 -30.29 -17.94
N GLN A 507 -36.96 -30.74 -18.90
CA GLN A 507 -36.77 -32.17 -19.21
C GLN A 507 -36.08 -32.91 -18.06
N ALA A 508 -35.03 -32.33 -17.45
CA ALA A 508 -34.40 -32.90 -16.28
C ALA A 508 -35.41 -33.07 -15.15
N GLN A 509 -36.25 -32.05 -14.88
CA GLN A 509 -37.30 -32.13 -13.87
C GLN A 509 -38.34 -33.23 -14.17
N GLU A 510 -38.72 -33.43 -15.44
CA GLU A 510 -39.57 -34.56 -15.84
C GLU A 510 -38.89 -35.91 -15.59
N LEU A 511 -37.59 -36.03 -15.88
CA LEU A 511 -36.81 -37.25 -15.62
C LEU A 511 -36.72 -37.54 -14.11
N ILE A 512 -36.44 -36.51 -13.29
CA ILE A 512 -36.47 -36.61 -11.82
C ILE A 512 -37.84 -37.13 -11.35
N THR A 513 -38.94 -36.59 -11.90
CA THR A 513 -40.30 -37.00 -11.52
C THR A 513 -40.56 -38.47 -11.85
N LYS A 514 -40.13 -38.94 -13.03
CA LYS A 514 -40.26 -40.35 -13.43
C LYS A 514 -39.41 -41.30 -12.59
N LEU A 515 -38.20 -40.89 -12.21
CA LEU A 515 -37.34 -41.63 -11.29
C LEU A 515 -38.01 -41.76 -9.92
N GLN A 516 -38.53 -40.66 -9.37
CA GLN A 516 -39.24 -40.64 -8.08
C GLN A 516 -40.50 -41.53 -8.07
N GLN A 517 -41.20 -41.62 -9.19
CA GLN A 517 -42.40 -42.47 -9.34
C GLN A 517 -42.07 -43.93 -9.67
N GLY A 518 -40.79 -44.26 -9.90
CA GLY A 518 -40.35 -45.59 -10.32
C GLY A 518 -40.73 -45.96 -11.76
N GLU A 519 -41.24 -45.01 -12.56
CA GLU A 519 -41.57 -45.19 -13.98
C GLU A 519 -40.32 -45.27 -14.85
N LEU A 520 -39.20 -44.71 -14.38
CA LEU A 520 -37.89 -44.78 -15.00
C LEU A 520 -36.88 -45.35 -14.00
N GLN A 521 -36.02 -46.25 -14.45
CA GLN A 521 -34.92 -46.81 -13.65
C GLN A 521 -33.62 -46.09 -13.98
N VAL A 522 -32.68 -46.03 -13.03
CA VAL A 522 -31.42 -45.27 -13.19
C VAL A 522 -30.58 -45.82 -14.34
N GLU A 523 -30.51 -47.13 -14.53
CA GLU A 523 -29.77 -47.75 -15.65
C GLU A 523 -30.40 -47.41 -17.00
N ALA A 524 -31.73 -47.42 -17.08
CA ALA A 524 -32.46 -47.06 -18.29
C ALA A 524 -32.29 -45.57 -18.65
N LEU A 525 -32.21 -44.69 -17.65
CA LEU A 525 -31.91 -43.29 -17.86
C LEU A 525 -30.49 -43.12 -18.44
N ALA A 526 -29.49 -43.77 -17.84
CA ALA A 526 -28.11 -43.73 -18.34
C ALA A 526 -28.03 -44.19 -19.81
N GLU A 527 -28.70 -45.28 -20.17
CA GLU A 527 -28.80 -45.73 -21.57
C GLU A 527 -29.47 -44.70 -22.48
N GLN A 528 -30.56 -44.06 -22.02
CA GLN A 528 -31.27 -43.02 -22.78
C GLN A 528 -30.39 -41.79 -23.03
N LEU A 529 -29.57 -41.40 -22.04
CA LEU A 529 -28.68 -40.23 -22.14
C LEU A 529 -27.36 -40.54 -22.84
N GLY A 530 -27.02 -41.83 -23.03
CA GLY A 530 -25.71 -42.22 -23.56
C GLY A 530 -24.55 -41.98 -22.59
N HIS A 531 -24.85 -41.79 -21.31
CA HIS A 531 -23.89 -41.49 -20.24
C HIS A 531 -23.88 -42.58 -19.18
N GLN A 532 -22.81 -42.64 -18.38
CA GLN A 532 -22.72 -43.57 -17.25
C GLN A 532 -22.86 -42.83 -15.92
N TRP A 533 -23.52 -43.46 -14.96
CA TRP A 533 -23.55 -42.97 -13.59
C TRP A 533 -22.18 -43.03 -12.95
N GLN A 534 -21.68 -41.89 -12.51
CA GLN A 534 -20.52 -41.79 -11.65
C GLN A 534 -20.98 -41.93 -10.20
N THR A 535 -20.52 -42.97 -9.51
CA THR A 535 -20.90 -43.25 -8.12
C THR A 535 -19.82 -42.77 -7.17
N TYR A 536 -20.26 -42.15 -6.09
CA TYR A 536 -19.45 -41.56 -5.04
C TYR A 536 -19.93 -42.11 -3.68
N GLU A 537 -18.99 -42.57 -2.87
CA GLU A 537 -19.25 -43.15 -1.55
C GLU A 537 -18.51 -42.37 -0.48
N ALA A 538 -19.18 -42.11 0.64
CA ALA A 538 -18.66 -41.44 1.82
C ALA A 538 -17.98 -40.07 1.55
N ILE A 539 -18.46 -39.32 0.56
CA ILE A 539 -17.89 -38.02 0.19
C ILE A 539 -18.21 -36.95 1.22
N SER A 540 -17.18 -36.20 1.63
CA SER A 540 -17.30 -35.09 2.59
C SER A 540 -17.60 -33.74 1.92
N ARG A 541 -17.98 -32.73 2.70
CA ARG A 541 -18.24 -31.36 2.20
C ARG A 541 -17.00 -30.71 1.57
N SER A 542 -15.81 -31.13 1.98
CA SER A 542 -14.52 -30.56 1.59
C SER A 542 -13.72 -31.48 0.66
N ASP A 543 -14.38 -32.47 0.06
CA ASP A 543 -13.74 -33.39 -0.87
C ASP A 543 -13.16 -32.64 -2.08
N GLN A 544 -11.98 -33.04 -2.56
CA GLN A 544 -11.26 -32.36 -3.64
C GLN A 544 -11.45 -33.02 -5.00
N ASP A 545 -11.94 -34.27 -5.03
CA ASP A 545 -12.10 -35.05 -6.26
C ASP A 545 -13.45 -34.81 -6.94
N VAL A 546 -14.36 -34.11 -6.26
CA VAL A 546 -15.69 -33.74 -6.75
C VAL A 546 -15.78 -32.22 -6.99
N PRO A 547 -16.38 -31.76 -8.10
CA PRO A 547 -16.61 -30.33 -8.34
C PRO A 547 -17.33 -29.65 -7.16
N GLN A 548 -16.78 -28.54 -6.66
CA GLN A 548 -17.31 -27.84 -5.48
C GLN A 548 -18.76 -27.35 -5.66
N SER A 549 -19.14 -26.95 -6.88
CA SER A 549 -20.52 -26.56 -7.20
C SER A 549 -21.49 -27.74 -7.09
N LEU A 550 -21.09 -28.94 -7.53
CA LEU A 550 -21.87 -30.17 -7.35
C LEU A 550 -21.98 -30.52 -5.87
N LEU A 551 -20.87 -30.53 -5.11
CA LEU A 551 -20.88 -30.82 -3.68
C LEU A 551 -21.85 -29.93 -2.91
N ARG A 552 -21.80 -28.60 -3.15
CA ARG A 552 -22.72 -27.66 -2.49
C ARG A 552 -24.19 -28.01 -2.74
N ASN A 553 -24.51 -28.42 -3.96
CA ASN A 553 -25.86 -28.81 -4.36
C ASN A 553 -26.28 -30.14 -3.73
N VAL A 554 -25.44 -31.18 -3.78
CA VAL A 554 -25.72 -32.50 -3.18
C VAL A 554 -25.89 -32.40 -1.66
N PHE A 555 -25.05 -31.59 -0.98
CA PHE A 555 -25.17 -31.40 0.47
C PHE A 555 -26.37 -30.55 0.90
N ALA A 556 -27.03 -29.85 -0.04
CA ALA A 556 -28.28 -29.14 0.20
C ALA A 556 -29.53 -30.02 -0.06
N MET A 557 -29.38 -31.19 -0.68
CA MET A 557 -30.49 -32.12 -0.90
C MET A 557 -31.05 -32.66 0.43
N PRO A 558 -32.35 -32.94 0.51
CA PRO A 558 -32.93 -33.56 1.70
C PRO A 558 -32.36 -34.97 1.91
N LYS A 559 -32.19 -35.35 3.17
CA LYS A 559 -31.73 -36.69 3.54
C LYS A 559 -32.74 -37.74 3.01
N PRO A 560 -32.28 -38.80 2.32
CA PRO A 560 -33.15 -39.91 1.96
C PRO A 560 -33.58 -40.67 3.20
N ASP A 561 -34.86 -41.05 3.24
CA ASP A 561 -35.42 -41.97 4.25
C ASP A 561 -35.19 -43.41 3.77
N ASP A 562 -36.22 -44.07 3.21
CA ASP A 562 -36.15 -45.46 2.73
C ASP A 562 -35.81 -45.58 1.23
N ALA A 563 -35.89 -44.48 0.48
CA ALA A 563 -35.66 -44.43 -0.97
C ALA A 563 -34.70 -43.29 -1.34
N PRO A 564 -33.95 -43.43 -2.46
CA PRO A 564 -33.07 -42.36 -2.93
C PRO A 564 -33.84 -41.06 -3.21
N VAL A 565 -33.18 -39.93 -2.96
CA VAL A 565 -33.68 -38.60 -3.32
C VAL A 565 -33.02 -38.20 -4.63
N TYR A 566 -33.85 -37.84 -5.60
CA TYR A 566 -33.39 -37.37 -6.90
C TYR A 566 -33.45 -35.84 -6.98
N GLY A 567 -32.47 -35.23 -7.64
CA GLY A 567 -32.44 -33.81 -7.94
C GLY A 567 -31.67 -33.53 -9.22
N HIS A 568 -31.86 -32.34 -9.81
CA HIS A 568 -31.05 -31.89 -10.93
C HIS A 568 -30.45 -30.50 -10.66
N PHE A 569 -29.29 -30.23 -11.24
CA PHE A 569 -28.56 -28.99 -11.03
C PHE A 569 -27.92 -28.50 -12.32
N ARG A 570 -28.16 -27.23 -12.66
CA ARG A 570 -27.63 -26.59 -13.85
C ARG A 570 -26.13 -26.27 -13.73
N GLN A 571 -25.41 -26.54 -14.81
CA GLN A 571 -24.01 -26.16 -14.99
C GLN A 571 -23.85 -24.85 -15.79
N PRO A 572 -22.69 -24.18 -15.74
CA PRO A 572 -22.46 -22.91 -16.44
C PRO A 572 -22.66 -22.97 -17.96
N ASP A 573 -22.39 -24.12 -18.58
CA ASP A 573 -22.60 -24.41 -20.00
C ASP A 573 -24.05 -24.84 -20.32
N GLY A 574 -24.95 -24.79 -19.34
CA GLY A 574 -26.38 -25.08 -19.49
C GLY A 574 -26.76 -26.55 -19.40
N SER A 575 -25.81 -27.49 -19.38
CA SER A 575 -26.09 -28.89 -19.11
C SER A 575 -26.60 -29.10 -17.67
N GLN A 576 -27.10 -30.28 -17.36
CA GLN A 576 -27.62 -30.61 -16.03
C GLN A 576 -26.90 -31.82 -15.45
N TRP A 577 -26.53 -31.73 -14.17
CA TRP A 577 -26.30 -32.92 -13.37
C TRP A 577 -27.63 -33.49 -12.92
N ILE A 578 -27.89 -34.76 -13.20
CA ILE A 578 -28.95 -35.51 -12.55
C ILE A 578 -28.31 -36.33 -11.43
N VAL A 579 -28.76 -36.09 -10.20
CA VAL A 579 -28.18 -36.68 -8.99
C VAL A 579 -29.18 -37.63 -8.34
N GLU A 580 -28.68 -38.80 -7.98
CA GLU A 580 -29.32 -39.75 -7.08
C GLU A 580 -28.57 -39.72 -5.73
N LEU A 581 -29.17 -39.09 -4.71
CA LEU A 581 -28.67 -39.15 -3.34
C LEU A 581 -29.19 -40.42 -2.66
N ARG A 582 -28.30 -41.36 -2.39
CA ARG A 582 -28.62 -42.68 -1.82
C ARG A 582 -28.52 -42.70 -0.31
N GLY A 583 -27.60 -41.93 0.26
CA GLY A 583 -27.31 -42.00 1.69
C GLY A 583 -26.73 -40.72 2.26
N VAL A 584 -27.15 -40.41 3.49
CA VAL A 584 -26.52 -39.42 4.36
C VAL A 584 -26.02 -40.13 5.60
N SER A 585 -24.70 -40.22 5.71
CA SER A 585 -24.04 -40.85 6.84
C SER A 585 -23.44 -39.79 7.76
N THR A 586 -23.47 -40.08 9.06
CA THR A 586 -22.80 -39.25 10.08
C THR A 586 -22.05 -40.22 10.98
N PRO A 587 -20.71 -40.14 11.05
CA PRO A 587 -19.93 -41.01 11.92
C PRO A 587 -20.37 -40.88 13.38
N ASP A 588 -20.50 -42.00 14.10
CA ASP A 588 -20.81 -41.99 15.54
C ASP A 588 -19.74 -41.22 16.34
N GLU A 589 -18.49 -41.25 15.86
CA GLU A 589 -17.34 -40.53 16.41
C GLU A 589 -17.51 -39.00 16.38
N ALA A 590 -18.37 -38.46 15.49
CA ALA A 590 -18.68 -37.04 15.43
C ALA A 590 -19.23 -36.48 16.77
N LEU A 591 -19.86 -37.35 17.58
CA LEU A 591 -20.33 -36.98 18.92
C LEU A 591 -19.21 -36.87 19.95
N THR A 592 -18.14 -37.65 19.77
CA THR A 592 -16.96 -37.56 20.63
C THR A 592 -16.10 -36.34 20.29
N GLU A 593 -16.10 -35.92 19.02
CA GLU A 593 -15.41 -34.71 18.57
C GLU A 593 -16.16 -33.42 18.90
N ALA A 594 -17.49 -33.49 19.13
CA ALA A 594 -18.32 -32.34 19.48
C ALA A 594 -17.87 -31.61 20.78
N ASP A 595 -17.15 -32.30 21.66
CA ASP A 595 -16.59 -31.70 22.88
C ASP A 595 -15.27 -30.93 22.63
N ALA A 596 -14.71 -30.99 21.43
CA ALA A 596 -13.54 -30.21 21.06
C ALA A 596 -13.81 -28.70 21.26
N PRO A 597 -12.86 -27.93 21.84
CA PRO A 597 -13.05 -26.50 22.08
C PRO A 597 -13.38 -25.70 20.82
N MET A 598 -12.95 -26.16 19.64
CA MET A 598 -13.22 -25.52 18.36
C MET A 598 -14.72 -25.27 18.13
N TYR A 599 -15.59 -26.27 18.30
CA TYR A 599 -17.03 -26.12 18.06
C TYR A 599 -17.66 -25.12 19.03
N GLY A 600 -17.28 -25.20 20.30
CA GLY A 600 -17.76 -24.26 21.32
C GLY A 600 -17.34 -22.82 21.02
N ASN A 601 -16.06 -22.61 20.69
CA ASN A 601 -15.52 -21.30 20.37
C ASN A 601 -16.12 -20.73 19.07
N TYR A 602 -16.32 -21.56 18.05
CA TYR A 602 -16.92 -21.14 16.80
C TYR A 602 -18.36 -20.65 17.00
N ILE A 603 -19.21 -21.46 17.63
CA ILE A 603 -20.61 -21.12 17.89
C ILE A 603 -20.72 -19.91 18.82
N ALA A 604 -19.95 -19.90 19.91
CA ALA A 604 -19.96 -18.78 20.86
C ALA A 604 -19.48 -17.48 20.19
N GLY A 605 -18.43 -17.55 19.38
CA GLY A 605 -17.91 -16.41 18.61
C GLY A 605 -18.94 -15.85 17.62
N GLN A 606 -19.58 -16.71 16.83
CA GLN A 606 -20.62 -16.31 15.88
C GLN A 606 -21.83 -15.69 16.58
N THR A 607 -22.35 -16.35 17.62
CA THR A 607 -23.51 -15.86 18.38
C THR A 607 -23.18 -14.56 19.10
N GLY A 608 -21.99 -14.44 19.67
CA GLY A 608 -21.54 -13.22 20.35
C GLY A 608 -21.38 -12.03 19.40
N GLU A 609 -20.94 -12.27 18.16
CA GLU A 609 -20.89 -11.23 17.13
C GLU A 609 -22.30 -10.82 16.68
N GLN A 610 -23.22 -11.77 16.54
CA GLN A 610 -24.63 -11.49 16.24
C GLN A 610 -25.29 -10.66 17.33
N ASP A 611 -25.12 -11.04 18.60
CA ASP A 611 -25.63 -10.31 19.76
C ASP A 611 -25.05 -8.89 19.81
N PHE A 612 -23.74 -8.73 19.57
CA PHE A 612 -23.12 -7.41 19.51
C PHE A 612 -23.65 -6.57 18.35
N SER A 613 -23.88 -7.16 17.18
CA SER A 613 -24.48 -6.47 16.04
C SER A 613 -25.91 -6.01 16.35
N ALA A 614 -26.70 -6.85 17.03
CA ALA A 614 -28.05 -6.50 17.47
C ALA A 614 -28.04 -5.36 18.51
N VAL A 615 -27.08 -5.35 19.43
CA VAL A 615 -26.88 -4.27 20.39
C VAL A 615 -26.49 -2.97 19.68
N ARG A 616 -25.55 -3.03 18.73
CA ARG A 616 -25.17 -1.88 17.91
C ARG A 616 -26.40 -1.29 17.20
N GLN A 617 -27.20 -2.13 16.56
CA GLN A 617 -28.42 -1.70 15.88
C GLN A 617 -29.40 -1.06 16.86
N ALA A 618 -29.66 -1.70 18.01
CA ALA A 618 -30.57 -1.15 19.03
C ALA A 618 -30.08 0.20 19.60
N LEU A 619 -28.77 0.36 19.80
CA LEU A 619 -28.18 1.63 20.23
C LEU A 619 -28.33 2.71 19.13
N GLN A 620 -28.14 2.35 17.86
CA GLN A 620 -28.30 3.28 16.75
C GLN A 620 -29.76 3.71 16.56
N GLU A 621 -30.72 2.79 16.69
CA GLU A 621 -32.16 3.07 16.59
C GLU A 621 -32.68 3.92 17.76
N SER A 622 -32.03 3.84 18.92
CA SER A 622 -32.40 4.62 20.12
C SER A 622 -31.63 5.94 20.26
N ALA A 623 -30.59 6.16 19.45
CA ALA A 623 -29.81 7.39 19.47
C ALA A 623 -30.52 8.54 18.74
N ASP A 624 -30.47 9.73 19.33
CA ASP A 624 -30.83 10.98 18.67
C ASP A 624 -29.67 11.44 17.78
N ILE A 625 -29.85 11.33 16.47
CA ILE A 625 -28.81 11.58 15.47
C ILE A 625 -29.25 12.72 14.55
N GLU A 626 -28.54 13.85 14.63
CA GLU A 626 -28.70 14.99 13.71
C GLU A 626 -27.50 15.08 12.75
N ARG A 627 -27.77 15.27 11.46
CA ARG A 627 -26.74 15.48 10.41
C ARG A 627 -26.88 16.90 9.85
N PHE A 628 -25.77 17.56 9.55
CA PHE A 628 -25.73 18.99 9.20
C PHE A 628 -25.17 19.26 7.81
#